data_AF-A0A9N9HQI7-F1
#
_entry.id   AF-A0A9N9HQI7-F1
#
_cell.length_a   1.000
_cell.length_b   1.000
_cell.length_c   1.000
_cell.angle_alpha   90.00
_cell.angle_beta   90.00
_cell.angle_gamma   90.00
#
_symmetry.space_group_name_H-M   'P 1'
#
loop_
_entity.id
_entity.type
_entity.pdbx_description
1 polymer ?
#
loop_
_entity_poly.entity_id
_entity_poly.type
_entity_poly.pdbx_seq_one_letter_code
_entity_poly.pdbx_strand_id
1 'polypeptide(L)'
;ELVNKTTKMLSRENPAINWNLMNVTKEEASIFEDPDGPLWMRRYAKEKDNDESTKKMVDEVLEILKVKRMVIGHTPLSNRIQSKFNGKIYVIDVGISYAYDGNLAALEIIGDQIKEIYPDKKVNSNENVNDDSIKNVDKIIKDEL
;
A
#
# COMPACT_ATOMS: atom_id res chain seq x y z
N GLU A 1 -12.67 -17.37 10.53
CA GLU A 1 -11.43 -18.16 10.69
C GLU A 1 -10.36 -17.73 9.68
N LEU A 2 -10.64 -17.76 8.38
CA LEU A 2 -9.72 -17.33 7.32
C LEU A 2 -9.19 -15.90 7.51
N VAL A 3 -10.06 -14.94 7.80
CA VAL A 3 -9.69 -13.52 8.05
C VAL A 3 -8.63 -13.39 9.15
N ASN A 4 -8.78 -14.13 10.26
CA ASN A 4 -7.83 -14.10 11.37
C ASN A 4 -6.49 -14.74 10.99
N LYS A 5 -6.48 -15.76 10.12
CA LYS A 5 -5.25 -16.34 9.57
C LYS A 5 -4.55 -15.36 8.63
N THR A 6 -5.29 -14.70 7.75
CA THR A 6 -4.77 -13.67 6.83
C THR A 6 -4.15 -12.49 7.58
N THR A 7 -4.81 -12.01 8.65
CA THR A 7 -4.26 -10.92 9.49
C THR A 7 -2.93 -11.32 10.16
N LYS A 8 -2.77 -12.59 10.56
CA LYS A 8 -1.49 -13.09 11.08
C LYS A 8 -0.41 -13.22 9.99
N MET A 9 -0.78 -13.65 8.78
CA MET A 9 0.14 -13.79 7.64
C MET A 9 0.76 -12.45 7.20
N LEU A 10 0.01 -11.35 7.32
CA LEU A 10 0.47 -9.99 6.97
C LEU A 10 1.20 -9.27 8.12
N SER A 11 1.37 -9.91 9.28
CA SER A 11 1.99 -9.27 10.44
C SER A 11 3.51 -9.19 10.30
N ARG A 12 4.07 -8.08 10.82
CA ARG A 12 5.47 -7.65 10.63
C ARG A 12 6.53 -8.54 11.30
N GLU A 13 6.12 -9.63 11.94
CA GLU A 13 6.99 -10.50 12.75
C GLU A 13 7.76 -11.55 11.94
N ASN A 14 7.53 -11.65 10.62
CA ASN A 14 8.23 -12.64 9.79
C ASN A 14 8.64 -12.08 8.40
N PRO A 15 9.82 -11.44 8.29
CA PRO A 15 10.24 -10.76 7.05
C PRO A 15 10.60 -11.73 5.90
N ALA A 16 10.81 -13.01 6.20
CA ALA A 16 10.81 -14.08 5.20
C ALA A 16 9.54 -14.90 5.44
N ILE A 17 8.59 -14.87 4.51
CA ILE A 17 7.36 -15.66 4.67
C ILE A 17 7.73 -17.14 4.69
N ASN A 18 7.85 -17.71 5.89
CA ASN A 18 8.04 -19.13 6.07
C ASN A 18 6.68 -19.73 6.36
N TRP A 19 6.01 -20.19 5.31
CA TRP A 19 4.68 -20.78 5.38
C TRP A 19 4.62 -21.97 6.35
N ASN A 20 5.72 -22.71 6.53
CA ASN A 20 5.79 -23.83 7.46
C ASN A 20 5.68 -23.38 8.94
N LEU A 21 6.07 -22.14 9.27
CA LEU A 21 5.95 -21.58 10.61
C LEU A 21 4.56 -21.00 10.90
N MET A 22 3.71 -20.83 9.88
CA MET A 22 2.41 -20.16 10.01
C MET A 22 1.22 -21.12 10.20
N ASN A 23 1.48 -22.44 10.30
CA ASN A 23 0.44 -23.48 10.41
C ASN A 23 -0.67 -23.31 9.35
N VAL A 24 -0.26 -23.03 8.12
CA VAL A 24 -1.13 -22.92 6.94
C VAL A 24 -0.92 -24.13 6.04
N THR A 25 -1.97 -24.57 5.36
CA THR A 25 -1.82 -25.66 4.38
C THR A 25 -1.10 -25.15 3.13
N LYS A 26 -0.61 -26.07 2.29
CA LYS A 26 -0.01 -25.71 1.00
C LYS A 26 -1.02 -24.99 0.10
N GLU A 27 -2.28 -25.41 0.15
CA GLU A 27 -3.38 -24.80 -0.59
C GLU A 27 -3.62 -23.37 -0.09
N GLU A 28 -3.67 -23.16 1.23
CA GLU A 28 -3.79 -21.82 1.82
C GLU A 28 -2.61 -20.92 1.44
N ALA A 29 -1.37 -21.42 1.48
CA ALA A 29 -0.18 -20.66 1.07
C ALA A 29 -0.21 -20.31 -0.44
N SER A 30 -0.66 -21.25 -1.28
CA SER A 30 -0.68 -21.07 -2.73
C SER A 30 -1.53 -19.87 -3.18
N ILE A 31 -2.61 -19.55 -2.44
CA ILE A 31 -3.45 -18.38 -2.69
C ILE A 31 -2.65 -17.08 -2.60
N PHE A 32 -1.67 -17.00 -1.69
CA PHE A 32 -0.87 -15.79 -1.49
C PHE A 32 0.36 -15.73 -2.40
N GLU A 33 0.81 -16.86 -2.91
CA GLU A 33 1.90 -16.95 -3.88
C GLU A 33 1.40 -16.76 -5.32
N ASP A 34 0.12 -16.96 -5.56
CA ASP A 34 -0.51 -16.75 -6.86
C ASP A 34 -0.26 -15.31 -7.35
N PRO A 35 0.21 -15.09 -8.60
CA PRO A 35 0.35 -13.77 -9.20
C PRO A 35 -0.94 -12.94 -9.22
N ASP A 36 -2.10 -13.60 -9.31
CA ASP A 36 -3.43 -13.00 -9.21
C ASP A 36 -3.99 -13.11 -7.77
N GLY A 37 -3.16 -13.54 -6.82
CA GLY A 37 -3.45 -13.56 -5.40
C GLY A 37 -3.39 -12.16 -4.75
N PRO A 38 -3.88 -12.02 -3.51
CA PRO A 38 -4.03 -10.74 -2.84
C PRO A 38 -2.71 -10.00 -2.56
N LEU A 39 -1.56 -10.68 -2.59
CA LEU A 39 -0.25 -10.04 -2.40
C LEU A 39 0.38 -9.50 -3.69
N TRP A 40 0.08 -10.14 -4.83
CA TRP A 40 0.80 -9.90 -6.09
C TRP A 40 -0.06 -9.29 -7.18
N MET A 41 -1.39 -9.37 -7.05
CA MET A 41 -2.34 -8.82 -8.02
C MET A 41 -2.07 -7.33 -8.28
N ARG A 42 -1.71 -7.01 -9.53
CA ARG A 42 -1.48 -5.61 -9.99
C ARG A 42 -2.59 -5.05 -10.85
N ARG A 43 -3.54 -5.90 -11.27
CA ARG A 43 -4.57 -5.55 -12.26
C ARG A 43 -5.41 -4.34 -11.83
N TYR A 44 -5.88 -4.35 -10.58
CA TYR A 44 -6.67 -3.24 -10.01
C TYR A 44 -5.96 -1.88 -10.03
N ALA A 45 -4.63 -1.86 -9.92
CA ALA A 45 -3.87 -0.63 -10.03
C ALA A 45 -3.63 -0.20 -11.49
N LYS A 46 -3.26 -1.16 -12.35
CA LYS A 46 -2.81 -0.93 -13.73
C LYS A 46 -3.94 -0.59 -14.70
N GLU A 47 -5.05 -1.31 -14.62
CA GLU A 47 -6.13 -1.18 -15.61
C GLU A 47 -6.83 0.16 -15.51
N LYS A 48 -7.30 0.68 -16.65
CA LYS A 48 -8.01 1.96 -16.70
C LYS A 48 -9.46 1.78 -16.21
N ASP A 49 -10.08 2.87 -15.79
CA ASP A 49 -11.45 2.87 -15.26
C ASP A 49 -12.51 2.39 -16.27
N ASN A 50 -12.20 2.42 -17.56
CA ASN A 50 -13.06 1.92 -18.63
C ASN A 50 -12.86 0.43 -18.96
N ASP A 51 -11.99 -0.29 -18.23
CA ASP A 51 -11.88 -1.74 -18.37
C ASP A 51 -13.05 -2.42 -17.64
N GLU A 52 -14.07 -2.83 -18.41
CA GLU A 52 -15.29 -3.43 -17.88
C GLU A 52 -15.03 -4.76 -17.17
N SER A 53 -14.00 -5.50 -17.60
CA SER A 53 -13.66 -6.78 -16.96
C SER A 53 -13.18 -6.57 -15.52
N THR A 54 -12.23 -5.64 -15.31
CA THR A 54 -11.76 -5.29 -13.97
C THR A 54 -12.85 -4.64 -13.15
N LYS A 55 -13.65 -3.74 -13.73
CA LYS A 55 -14.77 -3.11 -13.04
C LYS A 55 -15.77 -4.15 -12.48
N LYS A 56 -16.13 -5.18 -13.26
CA LYS A 56 -16.98 -6.28 -12.80
C LYS A 56 -16.36 -7.04 -11.61
N MET A 57 -15.06 -7.34 -11.69
CA MET A 57 -14.35 -8.00 -10.58
C MET A 57 -14.32 -7.14 -9.31
N VAL A 58 -14.12 -5.82 -9.44
CA VAL A 58 -14.15 -4.90 -8.30
C VAL A 58 -15.53 -4.91 -7.65
N ASP A 59 -16.59 -4.85 -8.46
CA ASP A 59 -17.96 -4.85 -7.97
C ASP A 59 -18.29 -6.15 -7.22
N GLU A 60 -17.91 -7.30 -7.78
CA GLU A 60 -18.09 -8.61 -7.14
C GLU A 60 -17.36 -8.71 -5.80
N VAL A 61 -16.10 -8.27 -5.73
CA VAL A 61 -15.30 -8.33 -4.48
C VAL A 61 -15.89 -7.44 -3.40
N LEU A 62 -16.28 -6.21 -3.74
CA LEU A 62 -16.89 -5.28 -2.78
C LEU A 62 -18.24 -5.80 -2.26
N GLU A 63 -19.04 -6.43 -3.13
CA GLU A 63 -20.32 -7.04 -2.76
C GLU A 63 -20.12 -8.24 -1.82
N ILE A 64 -19.23 -9.17 -2.17
CA ILE A 64 -18.93 -10.36 -1.37
C ILE A 64 -18.43 -9.97 0.03
N LEU A 65 -17.50 -9.00 0.10
CA LEU A 65 -16.90 -8.55 1.35
C LEU A 65 -17.79 -7.55 2.11
N LYS A 66 -18.86 -7.05 1.50
CA LYS A 66 -19.76 -6.03 2.06
C LYS A 66 -19.03 -4.77 2.50
N VAL A 67 -18.06 -4.32 1.70
CA VAL A 67 -17.26 -3.12 1.95
C VAL A 67 -17.53 -2.08 0.87
N LYS A 68 -17.33 -0.81 1.21
CA LYS A 68 -17.56 0.30 0.26
C LYS A 68 -16.43 0.42 -0.76
N ARG A 69 -15.19 0.10 -0.36
CA ARG A 69 -13.95 0.49 -1.04
C ARG A 69 -12.81 -0.46 -0.71
N MET A 70 -11.80 -0.49 -1.57
CA MET A 70 -10.53 -1.16 -1.37
C MET A 70 -9.36 -0.16 -1.42
N VAL A 71 -8.41 -0.28 -0.51
CA VAL A 71 -7.17 0.51 -0.49
C VAL A 71 -6.02 -0.43 -0.78
N ILE A 72 -5.25 -0.16 -1.84
CA ILE A 72 -4.21 -1.08 -2.34
C ILE A 72 -2.86 -0.39 -2.51
N GLY A 73 -1.79 -1.18 -2.41
CA GLY A 73 -0.41 -0.76 -2.68
C GLY A 73 0.28 -1.63 -3.73
N HIS A 74 1.55 -1.97 -3.49
CA HIS A 74 2.40 -2.90 -4.27
C HIS A 74 2.77 -2.46 -5.70
N THR A 75 2.03 -1.54 -6.30
CA THR A 75 2.23 -1.08 -7.68
C THR A 75 2.45 0.43 -7.73
N PRO A 76 3.70 0.92 -7.67
CA PRO A 76 4.02 2.34 -7.73
C PRO A 76 3.86 2.88 -9.15
N LEU A 77 2.65 3.32 -9.52
CA LEU A 77 2.31 3.81 -10.87
C LEU A 77 2.33 5.34 -11.00
N SER A 78 2.33 6.06 -9.88
CA SER A 78 2.14 7.51 -9.84
C SER A 78 2.79 8.06 -8.58
N ASN A 79 3.18 9.35 -8.59
CA ASN A 79 3.61 10.07 -7.39
C ASN A 79 2.44 10.65 -6.57
N ARG A 80 1.20 10.34 -6.98
CA ARG A 80 -0.05 10.76 -6.34
C ARG A 80 -0.97 9.57 -6.13
N ILE A 81 -1.78 9.62 -5.08
CA ILE A 81 -2.85 8.64 -4.87
C ILE A 81 -3.78 8.64 -6.08
N GLN A 82 -4.17 7.45 -6.53
CA GLN A 82 -5.11 7.30 -7.65
C GLN A 82 -6.43 6.75 -7.12
N SER A 83 -7.50 7.54 -7.26
CA SER A 83 -8.87 7.06 -7.11
C SER A 83 -9.32 6.45 -8.44
N LYS A 84 -9.68 5.17 -8.41
CA LYS A 84 -10.07 4.38 -9.59
C LYS A 84 -11.47 3.80 -9.44
N PHE A 85 -12.06 3.42 -10.57
CA PHE A 85 -13.38 2.78 -10.66
C PHE A 85 -14.45 3.51 -9.84
N ASN A 86 -14.57 4.82 -10.04
CA ASN A 86 -15.51 5.70 -9.33
C ASN A 86 -15.32 5.72 -7.80
N GLY A 87 -14.06 5.69 -7.33
CA GLY A 87 -13.74 5.75 -5.90
C GLY A 87 -13.97 4.44 -5.15
N LYS A 88 -14.11 3.33 -5.89
CA LYS A 88 -14.15 1.97 -5.34
C LYS A 88 -12.76 1.46 -4.96
N ILE A 89 -11.72 1.97 -5.62
CA ILE A 89 -10.32 1.63 -5.34
C ILE A 89 -9.49 2.89 -5.13
N TYR A 90 -8.65 2.86 -4.09
CA TYR A 90 -7.61 3.84 -3.86
C TYR A 90 -6.24 3.15 -3.95
N VAL A 91 -5.44 3.53 -4.95
CA VAL A 91 -4.05 3.10 -5.09
C VAL A 91 -3.19 4.10 -4.33
N ILE A 92 -2.62 3.68 -3.20
CA ILE A 92 -1.84 4.53 -2.29
C ILE A 92 -0.33 4.31 -2.38
N ASP A 93 0.12 3.36 -3.20
CA ASP A 93 1.55 3.18 -3.46
C ASP A 93 2.04 4.27 -4.41
N VAL A 94 2.56 5.33 -3.79
CA VAL A 94 3.14 6.48 -4.49
C VAL A 94 4.65 6.37 -4.71
N GLY A 95 5.27 5.25 -4.31
CA GLY A 95 6.72 5.09 -4.36
C GLY A 95 7.46 5.74 -3.17
N ILE A 96 7.09 5.39 -1.94
CA ILE A 96 7.75 5.91 -0.71
C ILE A 96 9.22 5.46 -0.57
N SER A 97 9.58 4.33 -1.18
CA SER A 97 10.96 3.85 -1.15
C SER A 97 11.87 4.75 -1.97
N TYR A 98 13.13 4.87 -1.54
CA TYR A 98 14.18 5.57 -2.29
C TYR A 98 14.34 5.06 -3.73
N ALA A 99 14.06 3.76 -3.97
CA ALA A 99 14.10 3.17 -5.30
C ALA A 99 12.97 3.68 -6.24
N TYR A 100 11.96 4.37 -5.71
CA TYR A 100 10.78 4.86 -6.42
C TYR A 100 10.52 6.36 -6.16
N ASP A 101 11.60 7.14 -6.09
CA ASP A 101 11.63 8.60 -5.94
C ASP A 101 11.22 9.16 -4.56
N GLY A 102 10.86 8.30 -3.59
CA GLY A 102 10.64 8.72 -2.21
C GLY A 102 9.41 9.61 -2.01
N ASN A 103 8.39 9.47 -2.88
CA ASN A 103 7.19 10.30 -2.76
C ASN A 103 6.40 9.92 -1.50
N LEU A 104 5.91 10.94 -0.80
CA LEU A 104 5.11 10.76 0.41
C LEU A 104 3.66 11.13 0.13
N ALA A 105 2.75 10.26 0.56
CA ALA A 105 1.32 10.52 0.58
C ALA A 105 0.66 9.70 1.69
N ALA A 106 -0.49 10.15 2.16
CA ALA A 106 -1.36 9.40 3.05
C ALA A 106 -2.82 9.55 2.62
N LEU A 107 -3.63 8.52 2.88
CA LEU A 107 -5.07 8.54 2.67
C LEU A 107 -5.77 8.51 4.04
N GLU A 108 -6.51 9.55 4.34
CA GLU A 108 -7.35 9.65 5.55
C GLU A 108 -8.79 9.31 5.19
N ILE A 109 -9.39 8.39 5.95
CA ILE A 109 -10.79 7.98 5.82
C ILE A 109 -11.47 8.14 7.18
N ILE A 110 -12.40 9.10 7.27
CA ILE A 110 -13.20 9.37 8.48
C ILE A 110 -14.67 9.22 8.09
N GLY A 111 -15.28 8.09 8.48
CA GLY A 111 -16.63 7.74 8.05
C GLY A 111 -16.71 7.62 6.53
N ASP A 112 -17.48 8.52 5.89
CA ASP A 112 -17.60 8.61 4.44
C ASP A 112 -16.68 9.66 3.80
N GLN A 113 -15.94 10.43 4.61
CA GLN A 113 -15.01 11.43 4.12
C GLN A 113 -13.68 10.80 3.74
N ILE A 114 -13.15 11.22 2.60
CA ILE A 114 -11.88 10.74 2.06
C ILE A 114 -11.02 11.95 1.75
N LYS A 115 -9.81 11.97 2.30
CA LYS A 115 -8.85 13.05 2.13
C LYS A 115 -7.49 12.49 1.77
N GLU A 116 -6.93 12.98 0.69
CA GLU A 116 -5.54 12.74 0.33
C GLU A 116 -4.66 13.79 1.02
N ILE A 117 -3.61 13.33 1.67
CA ILE A 117 -2.65 14.15 2.40
C ILE A 117 -1.30 14.00 1.70
N TYR A 118 -0.69 15.14 1.38
CA TYR A 118 0.63 15.23 0.79
C TYR A 118 1.48 16.16 1.66
N PRO A 119 2.82 15.99 1.69
CA PRO A 119 3.68 16.96 2.37
C PRO A 119 3.43 18.35 1.80
N ASP A 120 3.39 19.34 2.67
CA ASP A 120 3.52 20.72 2.25
C ASP A 120 4.85 20.86 1.48
N LYS A 121 4.85 21.60 0.36
CA LYS A 121 6.08 21.90 -0.38
C LYS A 121 7.15 22.40 0.59
N LYS A 122 8.15 21.60 0.93
CA LYS A 122 9.36 22.10 1.59
C LYS A 122 10.24 22.77 0.54
N VAL A 123 10.65 23.99 0.89
CA VAL A 123 11.52 24.91 0.17
C VAL A 123 12.71 24.19 -0.47
N ASN A 124 13.02 24.56 -1.72
CA ASN A 124 14.15 24.08 -2.50
C ASN A 124 15.44 23.98 -1.67
N SER A 125 15.94 22.77 -1.44
CA SER A 125 17.33 22.55 -1.07
C SER A 125 18.18 22.46 -2.34
N ASN A 126 18.36 23.60 -3.02
CA ASN A 126 19.51 23.79 -3.91
C ASN A 126 20.62 24.41 -3.07
N GLU A 127 21.22 23.63 -2.17
CA GLU A 127 22.56 23.93 -1.66
C GLU A 127 23.37 22.65 -1.71
N ASN A 128 24.43 22.68 -2.53
CA ASN A 128 25.45 21.66 -2.63
C ASN A 128 26.02 21.39 -1.23
N VAL A 129 25.74 20.23 -0.65
CA VAL A 129 26.44 19.79 0.56
C VAL A 129 27.36 18.66 0.15
N ASN A 130 28.60 19.05 -0.17
CA ASN A 130 29.72 18.14 -0.02
C ASN A 130 29.82 17.75 1.45
N ASP A 131 29.75 16.45 1.65
CA ASP A 131 30.15 15.61 2.77
C ASP A 131 30.99 16.27 3.88
N ASP A 132 30.47 16.18 5.13
CA ASP A 132 31.23 16.02 6.39
C ASP A 132 30.34 16.12 7.67
N SER A 133 29.02 16.36 7.54
CA SER A 133 28.15 16.62 8.71
C SER A 133 27.18 15.50 9.11
N ILE A 134 27.39 14.24 8.70
CA ILE A 134 26.68 13.08 9.27
C ILE A 134 27.23 12.79 10.68
N LYS A 135 26.96 13.67 11.65
CA LYS A 135 27.21 13.40 13.08
C LYS A 135 26.09 13.82 14.02
N ASN A 136 24.97 14.38 13.55
CA ASN A 136 23.96 14.94 14.45
C ASN A 136 22.51 14.43 14.24
N VAL A 137 22.29 13.35 13.47
CA VAL A 137 20.93 12.83 13.23
C VAL A 137 20.36 12.10 14.48
N ASP A 138 21.21 11.65 15.41
CA ASP A 138 20.77 10.87 16.58
C ASP A 138 20.12 11.67 17.72
N LYS A 139 19.93 13.00 17.59
CA LYS A 139 19.44 13.83 18.71
C LYS A 139 17.95 14.19 18.69
N ILE A 140 17.18 13.81 17.65
CA ILE A 140 15.79 14.29 17.51
C ILE A 140 14.73 13.29 18.02
N ILE A 141 15.07 12.03 18.35
CA ILE A 141 14.08 11.01 18.76
C ILE A 141 14.11 10.72 20.27
N LYS A 142 14.22 11.73 21.14
CA LYS A 142 14.15 11.48 22.60
C LYS A 142 13.14 12.29 23.41
N ASP A 143 12.43 13.25 22.82
CA ASP A 143 11.63 14.19 23.63
C ASP A 143 10.11 14.13 23.41
N GLU A 144 9.54 13.02 22.92
CA GLU A 144 8.08 12.82 22.94
C GLU A 144 7.68 11.41 23.42
N LEU A 145 8.15 11.07 24.63
CA LEU A 145 7.34 10.29 25.58
C LEU A 145 6.29 11.20 26.23
#